data_AF-A0A3D2ENU2-F1
#
_entry.id   AF-A0A3D2ENU2-F1
#
_cell.length_a   1.000
_cell.length_b   1.000
_cell.length_c   1.000
_cell.angle_alpha   90.00
_cell.angle_beta   90.00
_cell.angle_gamma   90.00
#
_symmetry.space_group_name_H-M   'P 1'
#
loop_
_entity.id
_entity.type
_entity.pdbx_description
1 polymer ?
#
loop_
_entity_poly.entity_id
_entity_poly.type
_entity_poly.pdbx_seq_one_letter_code
_entity_poly.pdbx_strand_id
1 'polypeptide(L)' 'MKIRDALTFDDVLLQPQRSEVVPLETQTSTRISRSISVGIPLMSAAMDTVTE' A
#
# COMPACT_ATOMS: atom_id res chain seq x y z
N MET A 1 6.41 -26.32 19.44
CA MET A 1 6.57 -25.29 18.39
C MET A 1 5.59 -24.18 18.67
N LYS A 2 6.04 -22.93 18.91
CA LYS A 2 5.14 -21.80 19.15
C LYS A 2 4.90 -21.12 17.80
N ILE A 3 3.68 -21.18 17.28
CA ILE A 3 3.28 -20.44 16.09
C ILE A 3 3.22 -18.95 16.47
N ARG A 4 3.69 -18.07 15.58
CA ARG A 4 3.56 -16.62 15.80
C ARG A 4 2.14 -16.19 15.48
N ASP A 5 1.58 -15.33 16.32
CA ASP A 5 0.32 -14.68 16.04
C ASP A 5 0.46 -13.81 14.78
N ALA A 6 -0.60 -13.74 13.98
CA ALA A 6 -0.70 -12.92 12.78
C ALA A 6 -1.82 -11.89 12.99
N LEU A 7 -1.63 -10.68 12.47
CA LEU A 7 -2.58 -9.58 12.57
C LEU A 7 -3.27 -9.38 11.22
N THR A 8 -4.58 -9.13 11.24
CA THR A 8 -5.35 -8.62 10.11
C THR A 8 -5.41 -7.09 10.13
N PHE A 9 -6.04 -6.48 9.11
CA PHE A 9 -6.23 -5.03 9.05
C PHE A 9 -7.04 -4.48 10.22
N ASP A 10 -8.06 -5.23 10.67
CA ASP A 10 -8.95 -4.79 11.76
C ASP A 10 -8.32 -4.88 13.15
N ASP A 11 -7.15 -5.51 13.28
CA ASP A 11 -6.45 -5.64 14.57
C ASP A 11 -5.61 -4.39 14.91
N VAL A 12 -5.41 -3.46 13.97
CA VAL A 12 -4.41 -2.38 14.10
C VAL A 12 -4.90 -1.03 13.62
N LEU A 13 -4.30 0.03 14.19
CA LEU A 13 -4.44 1.40 13.72
C LEU A 13 -3.04 2.02 13.50
N LEU A 14 -2.96 2.95 12.55
CA LEU A 14 -1.76 3.78 12.40
C LEU A 14 -1.73 4.84 13.50
N GLN A 15 -0.61 4.95 14.20
CA GLN A 15 -0.41 5.98 15.21
C GLN A 15 -0.11 7.33 14.53
N PRO A 16 -0.88 8.40 14.81
CA PRO A 16 -0.59 9.73 14.29
C PRO A 16 0.81 10.23 14.71
N GLN A 17 1.44 11.03 13.84
CA GLN A 17 2.72 11.69 14.09
C GLN A 17 2.70 13.13 13.57
N ARG A 18 3.63 13.96 14.05
CA ARG A 18 3.83 15.32 13.52
C ARG A 18 4.19 15.22 12.03
N SER A 19 3.43 15.90 11.17
CA SER A 19 3.71 16.01 9.74
C SER A 19 4.12 17.45 9.38
N GLU A 20 5.10 17.58 8.50
CA GLU A 20 5.45 18.85 7.83
C GLU A 20 4.90 18.90 6.40
N VAL A 21 4.29 17.80 5.92
CA VAL A 21 3.74 17.66 4.57
C VAL A 21 2.21 17.62 4.65
N VAL A 22 1.55 18.38 3.77
CA VAL A 22 0.10 18.32 3.59
C VAL A 22 -0.28 17.19 2.62
N PRO A 23 -1.46 16.57 2.74
CA PRO A 23 -1.83 15.41 1.91
C PRO A 23 -1.70 15.65 0.40
N LEU A 24 -2.06 16.85 -0.09
CA LEU A 24 -1.98 17.21 -1.50
C LEU A 24 -0.55 17.21 -2.06
N GLU A 25 0.46 17.41 -1.21
CA GLU A 25 1.88 17.44 -1.59
C GLU A 25 2.56 16.07 -1.43
N THR A 26 1.82 15.04 -1.02
CA THR A 26 2.37 13.71 -0.83
C THR A 26 2.62 13.03 -2.17
N GLN A 27 3.83 12.50 -2.37
CA GLN A 27 4.15 11.71 -3.57
C GLN A 27 3.69 10.27 -3.39
N THR A 28 2.77 9.83 -4.25
CA THR A 28 2.22 8.46 -4.26
C THR A 28 2.89 7.57 -5.31
N SER A 29 3.84 8.09 -6.08
CA SER A 29 4.59 7.30 -7.05
C SER A 29 5.41 6.22 -6.36
N THR A 30 5.47 5.04 -6.97
CA THR A 30 6.18 3.88 -6.41
C THR A 30 6.76 2.99 -7.50
N ARG A 31 7.50 1.95 -7.11
CA ARG A 31 8.07 0.94 -8.00
C ARG A 31 7.41 -0.41 -7.76
N ILE A 32 6.91 -1.03 -8.84
CA ILE A 32 6.37 -2.39 -8.78
C ILE A 32 7.45 -3.46 -9.07
N SER A 33 8.54 -3.05 -9.71
CA SER A 33 9.71 -3.89 -9.98
C SER A 33 10.99 -3.04 -10.03
N ARG A 34 12.15 -3.67 -10.22
CA ARG A 34 13.42 -2.96 -10.39
C ARG A 34 13.41 -1.99 -11.57
N SER A 35 12.65 -2.30 -12.62
CA SER A 35 12.62 -1.54 -13.88
C SER A 35 11.35 -0.74 -14.10
N ILE A 36 10.26 -0.99 -13.34
CA ILE A 36 8.96 -0.38 -13.60
C ILE A 36 8.54 0.51 -12.43
N SER A 37 8.26 1.79 -12.74
CA SER A 37 7.70 2.79 -11.82
C SER A 37 6.28 3.14 -12.25
N VAL A 38 5.42 3.45 -11.28
CA VAL A 38 4.02 3.82 -11.49
C VAL A 38 3.70 5.12 -10.76
N GLY A 39 2.74 5.89 -11.27
CA GLY A 39 2.36 7.19 -10.69
C GLY A 39 1.61 7.10 -9.35
N ILE A 40 0.93 5.97 -9.10
CA ILE A 40 0.17 5.68 -7.87
C ILE A 40 0.36 4.20 -7.48
N PRO A 41 0.24 3.80 -6.20
CA PRO A 41 0.52 2.44 -5.74
C PRO A 41 -0.71 1.55 -5.87
N LEU A 42 -1.33 1.54 -7.05
CA LEU A 42 -2.52 0.75 -7.35
C LEU A 42 -2.28 -0.16 -8.56
N MET A 43 -2.81 -1.37 -8.49
CA MET A 43 -2.80 -2.36 -9.56
C MET A 43 -4.15 -3.05 -9.57
N SER A 44 -4.72 -3.26 -10.75
CA SER A 44 -5.93 -4.04 -10.90
C SER A 44 -5.63 -5.53 -10.75
N ALA A 45 -6.60 -6.28 -10.23
CA ALA A 45 -6.45 -7.73 -10.12
C ALA A 45 -6.46 -8.38 -11.51
N ALA A 46 -5.60 -9.38 -11.71
CA ALA A 46 -5.58 -10.21 -12.92
C ALA A 46 -6.74 -11.22 -12.90
N MET A 47 -7.97 -10.72 -13.01
CA MET A 47 -9.21 -11.50 -12.98
C MET A 47 -10.02 -11.20 -14.23
N ASP A 48 -10.70 -12.23 -14.73
CA ASP A 48 -11.55 -12.20 -15.93
C ASP A 48 -12.64 -11.11 -15.90
N THR A 49 -13.12 -10.77 -14.71
CA THR A 49 -14.19 -9.81 -14.47
C THR A 49 -13.68 -8.43 -14.03
N VAL A 50 -12.36 -8.23 -13.97
CA VAL A 50 -11.74 -7.00 -13.45
C VAL A 50 -10.85 -6.32 -14.50
N THR A 51 -10.06 -7.07 -15.26
CA THR A 51 -9.09 -6.48 -16.20
C THR A 51 -8.97 -7.33 -17.46
N GLU A 52 -9.14 -6.66 -18.61
CA GLU A 52 -8.99 -7.21 -19.96
C GLU A 52 -7.66 -6.79 -20.60
#